data_AF-A0A1U6GNV9-F1
#
_entry.id   AF-A0A1U6GNV9-F1
#
_cell.length_a   1.000
_cell.length_b   1.000
_cell.length_c   1.000
_cell.angle_alpha   90.00
_cell.angle_beta   90.00
_cell.angle_gamma   90.00
#
_symmetry.space_group_name_H-M   'P 1'
#
loop_
_entity.id
_entity.type
_entity.pdbx_description
1 polymer ?
#
loop_
_entity_poly.entity_id
_entity_poly.type
_entity_poly.pdbx_seq_one_letter_code
_entity_poly.pdbx_strand_id
1 'polypeptide(L)'
;MRNINPNIGATMKSPFLLSIAVLTLSSLISTVAVAAPSFPKGITILDDKHEGVYSTLWTAYPMTVESYIGAKQNIPSTMLVALTANGKMSGFRGIINVNCDNPRYSRIEGDKDSKSLDKAVADYIIPQQVVNNLARKFCM
;
A
#
# COMPACT_ATOMS: atom_id res chain seq x y z
N MET A 1 -43.89 -71.33 -22.06
CA MET A 1 -42.62 -71.78 -21.46
C MET A 1 -42.31 -70.85 -20.29
N ARG A 2 -42.35 -71.36 -19.05
CA ARG A 2 -42.01 -70.61 -17.83
C ARG A 2 -40.58 -70.98 -17.43
N ASN A 3 -39.75 -69.99 -17.13
CA ASN A 3 -38.38 -70.17 -16.64
C ASN A 3 -38.25 -69.63 -15.19
N ILE A 4 -37.31 -70.21 -14.48
CA ILE A 4 -37.16 -70.37 -13.02
C ILE A 4 -36.47 -69.15 -12.36
N ASN A 5 -36.96 -68.74 -11.16
CA ASN A 5 -36.32 -68.29 -9.87
C ASN A 5 -34.85 -67.73 -9.84
N PRO A 6 -34.27 -67.21 -8.72
CA PRO A 6 -34.75 -66.62 -7.44
C PRO A 6 -34.01 -65.30 -7.00
N ASN A 7 -34.44 -64.75 -5.85
CA ASN A 7 -33.65 -64.07 -4.80
C ASN A 7 -32.61 -62.98 -5.16
N ILE A 8 -32.89 -61.74 -4.75
CA ILE A 8 -31.84 -60.79 -4.36
C ILE A 8 -32.10 -60.35 -2.92
N GLY A 9 -31.24 -60.85 -2.03
CA GLY A 9 -31.22 -60.48 -0.62
C GLY A 9 -30.86 -59.01 -0.42
N ALA A 10 -31.62 -58.35 0.45
CA ALA A 10 -31.34 -56.99 0.90
C ALA A 10 -30.06 -56.99 1.75
N THR A 11 -29.01 -56.33 1.27
CA THR A 11 -27.80 -56.04 2.04
C THR A 11 -28.04 -54.79 2.87
N MET A 12 -28.19 -54.97 4.18
CA MET A 12 -28.28 -53.90 5.18
C MET A 12 -26.91 -53.18 5.25
N LYS A 13 -26.81 -51.95 4.72
CA LYS A 13 -25.60 -51.13 4.88
C LYS A 13 -25.55 -50.58 6.30
N SER A 14 -24.55 -51.01 7.07
CA SER A 14 -24.29 -50.59 8.45
C SER A 14 -24.07 -49.06 8.55
N PRO A 15 -24.73 -48.36 9.50
CA PRO A 15 -24.63 -46.89 9.67
C PRO A 15 -23.26 -46.42 10.22
N PHE A 16 -22.37 -47.35 10.59
CA PHE A 16 -21.07 -47.03 11.19
C PHE A 16 -20.12 -46.26 10.27
N LEU A 17 -20.25 -46.41 8.94
CA LEU A 17 -19.37 -45.74 7.98
C LEU A 17 -19.71 -44.27 7.76
N LEU A 18 -20.90 -43.81 8.16
CA LEU A 18 -21.31 -42.42 7.98
C LEU A 18 -20.69 -41.47 9.02
N SER A 19 -20.32 -41.99 10.20
CA SER A 19 -19.81 -41.15 11.31
C SER A 19 -18.36 -40.70 11.11
N ILE A 20 -17.57 -41.41 10.29
CA ILE A 20 -16.16 -41.07 10.04
C ILE A 20 -16.04 -39.94 8.99
N ALA A 21 -17.00 -39.83 8.08
CA ALA A 21 -17.00 -38.80 7.04
C ALA A 21 -17.28 -37.38 7.58
N VAL A 22 -17.90 -37.26 8.77
CA VAL A 22 -18.24 -35.95 9.35
C VAL A 22 -17.08 -35.36 10.15
N LEU A 23 -16.17 -36.18 10.68
CA LEU A 23 -15.04 -35.70 11.50
C LEU A 23 -13.85 -35.19 10.68
N THR A 24 -13.77 -35.48 9.38
CA THR A 24 -12.67 -35.03 8.52
C THR A 24 -12.97 -33.72 7.79
N LEU A 25 -14.22 -33.24 7.80
CA LEU A 25 -14.60 -31.98 7.13
C LEU A 25 -14.43 -30.74 8.02
N SER A 26 -14.28 -30.92 9.34
CA SER A 26 -14.18 -29.82 10.31
C SER A 26 -12.78 -29.23 10.42
N SER A 27 -11.75 -29.86 9.85
CA SER A 27 -10.35 -29.43 9.96
C SER A 27 -9.85 -28.55 8.80
N LEU A 28 -10.69 -28.27 7.79
CA LEU A 28 -10.31 -27.48 6.61
C LEU A 28 -10.82 -26.03 6.61
N ILE A 29 -11.26 -25.50 7.74
CA ILE A 29 -11.48 -24.05 7.90
C ILE A 29 -10.22 -23.46 8.54
N SER A 30 -9.07 -23.71 7.91
CA SER A 30 -7.86 -22.96 8.21
C SER A 30 -8.11 -21.53 7.77
N THR A 31 -8.24 -20.66 8.76
CA THR A 31 -8.35 -19.22 8.67
C THR A 31 -7.51 -18.67 7.51
N VAL A 32 -8.16 -18.18 6.46
CA VAL A 32 -7.53 -17.21 5.58
C VAL A 32 -7.31 -15.96 6.42
N ALA A 33 -6.14 -15.88 7.07
CA ALA A 33 -5.65 -14.62 7.59
C ALA A 33 -5.45 -13.75 6.36
N VAL A 34 -6.46 -12.94 6.04
CA VAL A 34 -6.32 -11.86 5.08
C VAL A 34 -5.26 -10.96 5.71
N ALA A 35 -4.01 -11.13 5.27
CA ALA A 35 -2.92 -10.28 5.70
C ALA A 35 -3.40 -8.85 5.54
N ALA A 36 -3.36 -8.07 6.63
CA ALA A 36 -3.66 -6.65 6.55
C ALA A 36 -2.83 -6.07 5.40
N PRO A 37 -3.39 -5.18 4.57
CA PRO A 37 -2.65 -4.57 3.47
C PRO A 37 -1.32 -4.07 4.03
N SER A 38 -0.22 -4.59 3.48
CA SER A 38 1.10 -4.16 3.90
C SER A 38 1.18 -2.66 3.69
N PHE A 39 1.63 -1.92 4.71
CA PHE A 39 1.86 -0.50 4.55
C PHE A 39 2.83 -0.28 3.38
N PRO A 40 2.58 0.73 2.52
CA PRO A 40 3.46 1.05 1.41
C PRO A 40 4.90 1.15 1.91
N LYS A 41 5.81 0.43 1.27
CA LYS A 41 7.23 0.49 1.63
C LYS A 41 7.72 1.92 1.43
N GLY A 42 8.32 2.49 2.47
CA GLY A 42 8.91 3.82 2.41
C GLY A 42 10.01 3.89 1.35
N ILE A 43 10.02 4.97 0.58
CA ILE A 43 11.00 5.27 -0.46
C ILE A 43 11.90 6.39 0.07
N THR A 44 13.20 6.12 0.17
CA THR A 44 14.17 7.15 0.52
C THR A 44 14.22 8.20 -0.58
N ILE A 45 13.93 9.45 -0.20
CA ILE A 45 13.93 10.62 -1.08
C ILE A 45 15.28 11.33 -1.01
N LEU A 46 15.81 11.53 0.19
CA LEU A 46 17.09 12.20 0.41
C LEU A 46 17.69 11.73 1.74
N ASP A 47 19.00 11.49 1.76
CA ASP A 47 19.79 11.39 2.98
C ASP A 47 20.68 12.63 3.03
N ASP A 48 20.23 13.65 3.76
CA ASP A 48 20.92 14.93 3.86
C ASP A 48 21.95 14.87 4.99
N LYS A 49 23.24 14.94 4.64
CA LYS A 49 24.36 14.80 5.58
C LYS A 49 24.99 16.16 5.83
N HIS A 50 25.03 16.57 7.10
CA HIS A 50 25.65 17.80 7.54
C HIS A 50 26.93 17.51 8.30
N GLU A 51 28.05 17.98 7.73
CA GLU A 51 29.38 18.00 8.34
C GLU A 51 29.86 16.62 8.86
N GLY A 52 29.28 15.53 8.37
CA GLY A 52 29.61 14.16 8.78
C GLY A 52 29.11 13.74 10.17
N VAL A 53 28.40 14.63 10.89
CA VAL A 53 27.95 14.38 12.27
C VAL A 53 26.44 14.14 12.34
N TYR A 54 25.67 14.88 11.54
CA TYR A 54 24.22 14.78 11.55
C TYR A 54 23.71 14.37 10.18
N SER A 55 22.68 13.55 10.16
CA SER A 55 21.92 13.27 8.96
C SER A 55 20.42 13.48 9.19
N THR A 56 19.74 13.81 8.10
CA THR A 56 18.29 13.84 8.02
C THR A 56 17.84 12.98 6.86
N LEU A 57 17.16 11.88 7.18
CA LEU A 57 16.61 10.96 6.20
C LEU A 57 15.17 11.37 5.86
N TRP A 58 14.97 11.78 4.62
CA TRP A 58 13.65 12.06 4.06
C TRP A 58 13.08 10.81 3.40
N THR A 59 11.92 10.36 3.86
CA THR A 59 11.25 9.16 3.37
C THR A 59 9.82 9.49 2.94
N ALA A 60 9.46 9.04 1.74
CA ALA A 60 8.13 9.17 1.17
C ALA A 60 7.39 7.83 1.23
N TYR A 61 6.11 7.86 1.57
CA TYR A 61 5.23 6.70 1.60
C TYR A 61 4.09 6.99 0.63
N PRO A 62 4.05 6.34 -0.55
CA PRO A 62 2.97 6.57 -1.50
C PRO A 62 1.65 6.11 -0.88
N MET A 63 0.61 6.94 -0.96
CA MET A 63 -0.69 6.65 -0.35
C MET A 63 -1.74 6.35 -1.41
N THR A 64 -1.99 7.31 -2.31
CA THR A 64 -3.10 7.22 -3.27
C THR A 64 -2.77 8.02 -4.53
N VAL A 65 -3.04 7.45 -5.70
CA VAL A 65 -3.04 8.19 -6.97
C VAL A 65 -4.44 8.78 -7.16
N GLU A 66 -4.53 10.10 -7.30
CA GLU A 66 -5.81 10.81 -7.45
C GLU A 66 -6.22 10.90 -8.94
N SER A 67 -5.25 11.05 -9.83
CA SER A 67 -5.48 11.20 -11.27
C SER A 67 -4.26 10.79 -12.09
N TYR A 68 -4.43 10.58 -13.39
CA TYR A 68 -3.38 10.20 -14.35
C TYR A 68 -3.27 11.22 -15.49
N ILE A 69 -2.08 11.33 -16.09
CA ILE A 69 -1.82 12.25 -17.21
C ILE A 69 -2.35 11.65 -18.52
N GLY A 70 -3.40 12.27 -19.06
CA GLY A 70 -3.92 11.98 -20.41
C GLY A 70 -4.47 10.56 -20.61
N ALA A 71 -4.49 10.08 -21.86
CA ALA A 71 -4.99 8.75 -22.22
C ALA A 71 -4.02 7.60 -21.85
N LYS A 72 -2.80 7.92 -21.39
CA LYS A 72 -1.78 6.94 -20.97
C LYS A 72 -1.84 6.79 -19.45
N GLN A 73 -2.62 5.81 -18.99
CA GLN A 73 -2.97 5.53 -17.58
C GLN A 73 -1.82 5.09 -16.65
N ASN A 74 -0.56 5.37 -17.00
CA ASN A 74 0.61 4.84 -16.28
C ASN A 74 1.39 5.90 -15.50
N ILE A 75 1.14 7.20 -15.73
CA ILE A 75 1.82 8.29 -15.03
C ILE A 75 0.77 9.08 -14.23
N PRO A 76 0.90 9.15 -12.89
CA PRO A 76 0.04 9.99 -12.07
C PRO A 76 0.11 11.46 -12.53
N SER A 77 -1.03 12.14 -12.66
CA SER A 77 -1.08 13.61 -12.72
C SER A 77 -1.04 14.18 -11.30
N THR A 78 -1.69 13.49 -10.36
CA THR A 78 -1.76 13.90 -8.95
C THR A 78 -1.68 12.69 -8.03
N MET A 79 -0.89 12.78 -6.95
CA MET A 79 -0.70 11.69 -5.98
C MET A 79 -0.54 12.22 -4.55
N LEU A 80 -1.18 11.57 -3.59
CA LEU A 80 -0.93 11.76 -2.17
C LEU A 80 0.23 10.88 -1.69
N VAL A 81 1.18 11.52 -1.01
CA VAL A 81 2.37 10.89 -0.44
C VAL A 81 2.56 11.40 0.98
N ALA A 82 2.68 10.51 1.97
CA ALA A 82 3.16 10.93 3.29
C ALA A 82 4.67 11.14 3.23
N LEU A 83 5.15 12.29 3.67
CA LEU A 83 6.58 12.62 3.71
C LEU A 83 7.02 12.81 5.16
N THR A 84 8.11 12.14 5.51
CA THR A 84 8.71 12.22 6.84
C THR A 84 10.18 12.60 6.72
N ALA A 85 10.66 13.45 7.64
CA ALA A 85 12.08 13.74 7.83
C ALA A 85 12.52 13.20 9.20
N ASN A 86 13.45 12.26 9.20
CA ASN A 86 14.01 11.66 10.39
C ASN A 86 15.44 12.13 10.55
N GLY A 87 15.66 13.12 11.41
CA GLY A 87 17.01 13.59 11.70
C GLY A 87 17.03 14.65 12.79
N LYS A 88 18.24 15.02 13.22
CA LYS A 88 18.43 16.09 14.19
C LYS A 88 18.01 17.46 13.63
N MET A 89 18.11 17.65 12.31
CA MET A 89 17.86 18.93 11.65
C MET A 89 16.41 19.12 11.23
N SER A 90 15.59 18.06 11.16
CA SER A 90 14.18 18.17 10.80
C SER A 90 13.36 17.03 11.38
N GLY A 91 12.19 17.38 11.91
CA GLY A 91 11.16 16.44 12.38
C GLY A 91 9.90 16.46 11.50
N PHE A 92 10.03 16.91 10.25
CA PHE A 92 8.87 17.08 9.37
C PHE A 92 8.02 15.81 9.26
N ARG A 93 6.71 15.97 9.35
CA ARG A 93 5.68 14.96 9.10
C ARG A 93 4.51 15.66 8.41
N GLY A 94 4.17 15.24 7.20
CA GLY A 94 3.05 15.82 6.48
C GLY A 94 2.62 14.98 5.30
N ILE A 95 1.40 15.22 4.83
CA ILE A 95 0.89 14.64 3.59
C ILE A 95 1.18 15.65 2.47
N ILE A 96 1.72 15.17 1.37
CA ILE A 96 2.06 15.95 0.18
C ILE A 96 1.12 15.52 -0.94
N ASN A 97 0.35 16.47 -1.47
CA ASN A 97 -0.28 16.33 -2.77
C ASN A 97 0.76 16.71 -3.84
N VAL A 98 1.34 15.69 -4.46
CA VAL A 98 2.33 15.80 -5.53
C VAL A 98 1.61 16.06 -6.84
N ASN A 99 1.84 17.24 -7.41
CA ASN A 99 1.37 17.59 -8.73
C ASN A 99 2.43 17.23 -9.77
N CYS A 100 2.19 16.19 -10.57
CA CYS A 100 3.15 15.72 -11.56
C CYS A 100 3.15 16.54 -12.86
N ASP A 101 2.09 17.28 -13.14
CA ASP A 101 2.05 18.25 -14.25
C ASP A 101 2.96 19.45 -13.96
N ASN A 102 3.05 19.85 -12.69
CA ASN A 102 3.98 20.87 -12.23
C ASN A 102 4.42 20.64 -10.76
N PRO A 103 5.53 19.90 -10.54
CA PRO A 103 5.97 19.50 -9.21
C PRO A 103 6.25 20.65 -8.24
N ARG A 104 6.57 21.84 -8.75
CA ARG A 104 6.78 23.04 -7.94
C ARG A 104 5.50 23.50 -7.22
N TYR A 105 4.34 23.22 -7.80
CA TYR A 105 3.03 23.54 -7.23
C TYR A 105 2.41 22.40 -6.42
N SER A 106 3.19 21.36 -6.11
CA SER A 106 2.80 20.37 -5.10
C SER A 106 2.54 21.07 -3.76
N ARG A 107 1.66 20.51 -2.94
CA ARG A 107 1.19 21.15 -1.69
C ARG A 107 1.29 20.21 -0.51
N ILE A 108 1.56 20.77 0.67
CA ILE A 108 1.38 20.11 1.95
C ILE A 108 -0.11 20.19 2.27
N GLU A 109 -0.74 19.04 2.41
CA GLU A 109 -2.15 18.89 2.77
C GLU A 109 -2.33 19.02 4.29
N GLY A 110 -3.23 19.91 4.71
CA GLY A 110 -3.48 20.25 6.12
C GLY A 110 -4.64 21.24 6.28
N ASP A 111 -5.35 21.14 7.43
CA ASP A 111 -6.76 21.49 7.63
C ASP A 111 -7.16 22.98 7.50
N LYS A 112 -6.23 23.95 7.34
CA LYS A 112 -6.61 25.38 7.25
C LYS A 112 -5.87 26.23 6.22
N ASP A 113 -4.65 25.86 5.84
CA ASP A 113 -3.90 26.55 4.79
C ASP A 113 -2.99 25.56 4.08
N SER A 114 -3.38 25.11 2.88
CA SER A 114 -2.52 24.28 2.05
C SER A 114 -1.26 25.08 1.70
N LYS A 115 -0.09 24.66 2.21
CA LYS A 115 1.18 25.33 1.93
C LYS A 115 1.83 24.69 0.73
N SER A 116 2.10 25.47 -0.31
CA SER A 116 2.83 24.98 -1.49
C SER A 116 4.28 24.64 -1.14
N LEU A 117 4.84 23.65 -1.83
CA LEU A 117 6.21 23.18 -1.57
C LEU A 117 7.26 24.27 -1.86
N ASP A 118 7.02 25.17 -2.82
CA ASP A 118 7.89 26.32 -3.06
C ASP A 118 7.99 27.26 -1.85
N LYS A 119 6.88 27.52 -1.16
CA LYS A 119 6.87 28.26 0.11
C LYS A 119 7.54 27.46 1.22
N ALA A 120 7.32 26.14 1.28
CA ALA A 120 8.00 25.30 2.27
C ALA A 120 9.52 25.27 2.08
N VAL A 121 10.00 25.37 0.84
CA VAL A 121 11.42 25.54 0.53
C VAL A 121 11.92 26.92 0.92
N ALA A 122 11.19 27.98 0.57
CA ALA A 122 11.55 29.35 0.92
C ALA A 122 11.65 29.56 2.44
N ASP A 123 10.80 28.88 3.21
CA ASP A 123 10.79 28.92 4.68
C ASP A 123 11.74 27.90 5.31
N TYR A 124 12.62 27.26 4.53
CA TYR A 124 13.62 26.27 4.97
C TYR A 124 13.04 25.06 5.71
N ILE A 125 11.76 24.73 5.51
CA ILE A 125 11.09 23.57 6.13
C ILE A 125 11.48 22.29 5.40
N ILE A 126 11.49 22.35 4.06
CA ILE A 126 11.80 21.22 3.18
C ILE A 126 12.91 21.64 2.22
N PRO A 127 14.01 20.88 2.07
CA PRO A 127 15.05 21.18 1.10
C PRO A 127 14.53 21.09 -0.34
N GLN A 128 15.01 21.96 -1.24
CA GLN A 128 14.67 21.92 -2.67
C GLN A 128 14.94 20.54 -3.30
N GLN A 129 16.00 19.86 -2.85
CA GLN A 129 16.36 18.52 -3.32
C GLN A 129 15.27 17.48 -3.02
N VAL A 130 14.55 17.62 -1.90
CA VAL A 130 13.43 16.73 -1.56
C VAL A 130 12.30 16.89 -2.58
N VAL A 131 11.95 18.13 -2.94
CA VAL A 131 10.92 18.42 -3.96
C VAL A 131 11.31 17.82 -5.31
N ASN A 132 12.56 18.04 -5.75
CA ASN A 132 13.07 17.52 -7.02
C ASN A 132 13.09 15.98 -7.03
N ASN A 133 13.45 15.35 -5.91
CA ASN A 133 13.54 13.90 -5.78
C ASN A 133 12.16 13.25 -5.69
N LEU A 134 11.18 13.90 -5.04
CA LEU A 134 9.78 13.48 -5.06
C LEU A 134 9.25 13.43 -6.49
N ALA A 135 9.40 14.52 -7.24
CA ALA A 135 8.97 14.60 -8.63
C ALA A 135 9.57 13.46 -9.47
N ARG A 136 10.89 13.27 -9.37
CA ARG A 136 11.60 12.22 -10.10
C ARG A 136 11.19 10.79 -9.70
N LYS A 137 10.72 10.57 -8.48
CA LYS A 137 10.33 9.24 -8.00
C LYS A 137 8.89 8.87 -8.35
N PHE A 138 7.99 9.86 -8.43
CA PHE A 138 6.55 9.61 -8.55
C PHE A 138 5.93 10.08 -9.87
N CYS A 139 6.61 10.95 -10.62
CA CYS A 139 6.08 11.58 -11.83
C CYS A 139 6.83 11.22 -13.12
N MET A 140 7.88 10.39 -13.04
CA MET A 140 8.75 9.99 -14.16
C MET A 140 8.85 8.47 -14.29
#